data_AF-W7LLL8-F1
#
_entry.id   AF-W7LLL8-F1
#
_cell.length_a   1.000
_cell.length_b   1.000
_cell.length_c   1.000
_cell.angle_alpha   90.00
_cell.angle_beta   90.00
_cell.angle_gamma   90.00
#
_symmetry.space_group_name_H-M   'P 1'
#
loop_
_entity.id
_entity.type
_entity.pdbx_description
1 polymer ?
#
loop_
_entity_poly.entity_id
_entity_poly.type
_entity_poly.pdbx_seq_one_letter_code
_entity_poly.pdbx_strand_id
1 'polypeptide(L)'
;MAGDEEHDGATVQEILIEACRRNNLDLLNDCLEDKSDAEISKLLNETTTVMGNHLYHEAASRGNYEIIDHLLDQPEFECDPINRSEGDTPLHSAIRWINSEPPAQRPFGNALVEMMLEAGSSTRVKNKARLTPYQLVDPTNTELREIIQKHEYANQNAGDFINVNNSAGHGGAVLDVPDDSDDDAEFSGSDEEERAEWERRRKERQRK
;
A
#
# COMPACT_ATOMS: atom_id res chain seq x y z
N MET A 1 -5.91 50.02 31.89
CA MET A 1 -5.13 48.78 31.81
C MET A 1 -5.91 47.86 30.90
N ALA A 2 -5.56 47.85 29.61
CA ALA A 2 -6.05 46.85 28.66
C ALA A 2 -4.97 45.77 28.66
N GLY A 3 -5.37 44.52 28.92
CA GLY A 3 -4.45 43.40 28.86
C GLY A 3 -3.99 43.22 27.42
N ASP A 4 -2.68 43.27 27.22
CA ASP A 4 -2.04 42.67 26.06
C ASP A 4 -2.32 41.16 26.14
N GLU A 5 -3.40 40.72 25.50
CA GLU A 5 -3.56 39.32 25.13
C GLU A 5 -2.54 39.05 24.02
N GLU A 6 -1.32 38.66 24.40
CA GLU A 6 -0.40 37.97 23.51
C GLU A 6 -1.13 36.73 22.98
N HIS A 7 -1.69 36.83 21.78
CA HIS A 7 -2.13 35.68 21.02
C HIS A 7 -0.89 34.83 20.72
N ASP A 8 -0.69 33.78 21.51
CA ASP A 8 0.29 32.74 21.22
C ASP A 8 -0.02 32.21 19.82
N GLY A 9 0.92 32.40 18.88
CA GLY A 9 0.72 32.09 17.47
C GLY A 9 0.48 30.59 17.25
N ALA A 10 -0.09 30.23 16.09
CA ALA A 10 -0.22 28.83 15.73
C ALA A 10 1.15 28.15 15.70
N THR A 11 1.25 26.97 16.30
CA THR A 11 2.49 26.19 16.27
C THR A 11 2.77 25.71 14.84
N VAL A 12 4.05 25.43 14.53
CA VAL A 12 4.47 24.88 13.22
C VAL A 12 3.64 23.64 12.83
N GLN A 13 3.36 22.76 13.80
CA GLN A 13 2.56 21.56 13.59
C GLN A 13 1.11 21.89 13.22
N GLU A 14 0.50 22.86 13.87
CA GLU A 14 -0.86 23.31 13.57
C GLU A 14 -0.95 23.99 12.20
N ILE A 15 0.08 24.76 11.83
CA ILE A 15 0.17 25.38 10.50
C ILE A 15 0.26 24.31 9.42
N LEU A 16 1.10 23.29 9.59
CA LEU A 16 1.22 22.17 8.66
C LEU A 16 -0.10 21.40 8.55
N ILE A 17 -0.78 21.13 9.67
CA ILE A 17 -2.10 20.47 9.65
C ILE A 17 -3.12 21.31 8.88
N GLU A 18 -3.18 22.63 9.10
CA GLU A 18 -4.10 23.50 8.37
C GLU A 18 -3.76 23.64 6.89
N ALA A 19 -2.47 23.67 6.53
CA ALA A 19 -2.02 23.63 5.15
C ALA A 19 -2.51 22.35 4.44
N CYS A 20 -2.32 21.19 5.07
CA CYS A 20 -2.80 19.91 4.56
C CYS A 20 -4.32 19.83 4.47
N ARG A 21 -5.07 20.46 5.37
CA ARG A 21 -6.55 20.47 5.33
C ARG A 21 -7.12 21.33 4.23
N ARG A 22 -6.45 22.45 3.92
CA ARG A 22 -6.93 23.46 2.95
C ARG A 22 -6.37 23.29 1.55
N ASN A 23 -5.58 22.24 1.32
CA ASN A 23 -4.80 22.05 0.09
C ASN A 23 -3.95 23.31 -0.23
N ASN A 24 -3.29 23.87 0.79
CA ASN A 24 -2.49 25.09 0.64
C ASN A 24 -1.00 24.74 0.61
N LEU A 25 -0.51 24.44 -0.59
CA LEU A 25 0.89 24.05 -0.82
C LEU A 25 1.87 25.18 -0.49
N ASP A 26 1.51 26.44 -0.80
CA ASP A 26 2.35 27.60 -0.51
C ASP A 26 2.60 27.73 1.00
N LEU A 27 1.54 27.64 1.81
CA LEU A 27 1.67 27.69 3.28
C LEU A 27 2.50 26.52 3.83
N LEU A 28 2.38 25.33 3.23
CA LEU A 28 3.20 24.18 3.61
C LEU A 28 4.68 24.46 3.33
N ASN A 29 5.01 24.94 2.13
CA ASN A 29 6.37 25.25 1.70
C ASN A 29 6.98 26.38 2.53
N ASP A 30 6.26 27.48 2.73
CA ASP A 30 6.70 28.61 3.57
C ASP A 30 7.02 28.14 5.00
N CYS A 31 6.22 27.19 5.51
CA CYS A 31 6.45 26.61 6.83
C CYS A 31 7.70 25.72 6.90
N LEU A 32 8.19 25.20 5.76
CA LEU A 32 9.31 24.26 5.68
C LEU A 32 10.61 24.91 5.13
N GLU A 33 10.54 26.07 4.48
CA GLU A 33 11.64 26.71 3.72
C GLU A 33 12.97 26.81 4.49
N ASP A 34 12.92 27.21 5.77
CA ASP A 34 14.12 27.44 6.60
C ASP A 34 14.62 26.18 7.34
N LYS A 35 14.11 24.99 7.03
CA LYS A 35 14.41 23.75 7.77
C LYS A 35 15.35 22.84 6.99
N SER A 36 16.17 22.08 7.71
CA SER A 36 16.97 21.03 7.08
C SER A 36 16.11 19.86 6.64
N ASP A 37 16.55 19.10 5.62
CA ASP A 37 15.83 17.93 5.11
C ASP A 37 15.46 16.95 6.24
N ALA A 38 16.36 16.71 7.19
CA ALA A 38 16.12 15.84 8.34
C ALA A 38 15.02 16.37 9.27
N GLU A 39 14.93 17.69 9.45
CA GLU A 39 13.85 18.33 10.21
C GLU A 39 12.53 18.28 9.46
N ILE A 40 12.55 18.45 8.14
CA ILE A 40 11.37 18.35 7.28
C ILE A 40 10.79 16.94 7.37
N SER A 41 11.57 15.90 7.07
CA SER A 41 11.10 14.50 7.14
C SER A 41 10.57 14.16 8.52
N LYS A 42 11.25 14.61 9.58
CA LYS A 42 10.78 14.42 10.96
C LYS A 42 9.43 15.10 11.20
N LEU A 43 9.28 16.37 10.83
CA LEU A 43 8.02 17.10 11.01
C LEU A 43 6.89 16.45 10.23
N LEU A 44 7.12 16.08 8.97
CA LEU A 44 6.09 15.50 8.11
C LEU A 44 5.61 14.14 8.61
N ASN A 45 6.52 13.30 9.12
CA ASN A 45 6.20 11.97 9.62
C ASN A 45 5.62 11.98 11.04
N GLU A 46 6.12 12.84 11.93
CA GLU A 46 5.73 12.83 13.36
C GLU A 46 4.56 13.77 13.68
N THR A 47 4.25 14.75 12.84
CA THR A 47 3.14 15.68 13.09
C THR A 47 1.81 14.94 13.01
N THR A 48 1.08 14.96 14.13
CA THR A 48 -0.23 14.32 14.25
C THR A 48 -1.25 15.26 14.88
N THR A 49 -2.51 15.12 14.47
CA THR A 49 -3.62 15.83 15.09
C THR A 49 -3.95 15.24 16.47
N VAL A 50 -4.83 15.91 17.22
CA VAL A 50 -5.38 15.37 18.48
C VAL A 50 -6.06 14.01 18.34
N MET A 51 -6.53 13.66 17.13
CA MET A 51 -7.12 12.34 16.83
C MET A 51 -6.05 11.30 16.46
N GLY A 52 -4.78 11.69 16.38
CA GLY A 52 -3.68 10.85 15.94
C GLY A 52 -3.68 10.60 14.43
N ASN A 53 -4.22 11.52 13.64
CA ASN A 53 -4.08 11.50 12.18
C ASN A 53 -2.78 12.20 11.81
N HIS A 54 -1.97 11.59 10.96
CA HIS A 54 -0.79 12.24 10.38
C HIS A 54 -1.21 13.26 9.31
N LEU A 55 -0.29 14.14 8.89
CA LEU A 55 -0.53 15.09 7.80
C LEU A 55 -1.07 14.40 6.54
N TYR A 56 -0.51 13.23 6.22
CA TYR A 56 -0.95 12.44 5.08
C TYR A 56 -2.42 12.00 5.19
N HIS A 57 -2.88 11.61 6.38
CA HIS A 57 -4.29 11.27 6.61
C HIS A 57 -5.20 12.50 6.43
N GLU A 58 -4.79 13.65 6.95
CA GLU A 58 -5.59 14.88 6.84
C GLU A 58 -5.76 15.31 5.38
N ALA A 59 -4.70 15.19 4.57
CA ALA A 59 -4.76 15.44 3.13
C ALA A 59 -5.61 14.39 2.39
N ALA A 60 -5.39 13.10 2.66
CA ALA A 60 -6.11 11.98 2.04
C ALA A 60 -7.60 11.99 2.36
N SER A 61 -7.99 12.35 3.58
CA SER A 61 -9.40 12.41 4.01
C SER A 61 -10.25 13.45 3.26
N ARG A 62 -9.60 14.34 2.49
CA ARG A 62 -10.21 15.43 1.74
C ARG A 62 -9.91 15.37 0.23
N GLY A 63 -9.12 14.40 -0.21
CA GLY A 63 -8.69 14.30 -1.60
C GLY A 63 -7.77 15.44 -2.05
N ASN A 64 -6.95 15.98 -1.14
CA ASN A 64 -6.06 17.11 -1.41
C ASN A 64 -4.83 16.66 -2.21
N TYR A 65 -5.02 16.51 -3.51
CA TYR A 65 -4.06 15.91 -4.45
C TYR A 65 -2.69 16.59 -4.44
N GLU A 66 -2.64 17.92 -4.51
CA GLU A 66 -1.37 18.66 -4.60
C GLU A 66 -0.53 18.51 -3.33
N ILE A 67 -1.16 18.53 -2.16
CA ILE A 67 -0.46 18.25 -0.90
C ILE A 67 0.04 16.80 -0.88
N ILE A 68 -0.77 15.84 -1.31
CA ILE A 68 -0.38 14.42 -1.29
C ILE A 68 0.81 14.18 -2.21
N ASP A 69 0.76 14.68 -3.44
CA ASP A 69 1.84 14.63 -4.42
C ASP A 69 3.14 15.20 -3.81
N HIS A 70 3.05 16.41 -3.25
CA HIS A 70 4.20 17.07 -2.66
C HIS A 70 4.76 16.35 -1.42
N LEU A 71 3.91 15.74 -0.60
CA LEU A 71 4.34 14.95 0.56
C LEU A 71 5.06 13.67 0.13
N LEU A 72 4.55 12.99 -0.91
CA LEU A 72 5.13 11.75 -1.44
C LEU A 72 6.49 11.96 -2.12
N ASP A 73 6.74 13.16 -2.64
CA ASP A 73 8.04 13.55 -3.20
C ASP A 73 9.15 13.75 -2.15
N GLN A 74 8.80 13.83 -0.86
CA GLN A 74 9.77 14.11 0.19
C GLN A 74 10.65 12.90 0.52
N PRO A 75 11.95 13.12 0.78
CA PRO A 75 12.85 12.03 1.18
C PRO A 75 12.43 11.45 2.53
N GLU A 76 12.54 10.12 2.66
CA GLU A 76 12.23 9.39 3.89
C GLU A 76 10.80 9.60 4.41
N PHE A 77 9.86 9.92 3.52
CA PHE A 77 8.45 10.05 3.88
C PHE A 77 7.79 8.68 4.12
N GLU A 78 7.04 8.56 5.20
CA GLU A 78 6.34 7.33 5.57
C GLU A 78 4.99 7.24 4.86
N CYS A 79 4.82 6.24 3.99
CA CYS A 79 3.62 6.08 3.18
C CYS A 79 2.46 5.39 3.92
N ASP A 80 2.74 4.53 4.91
CA ASP A 80 1.74 3.75 5.62
C ASP A 80 1.64 4.03 7.14
N PRO A 81 1.63 5.32 7.58
CA PRO A 81 1.40 5.61 9.00
C PRO A 81 0.00 5.14 9.40
N ILE A 82 -0.17 4.71 10.64
CA ILE A 82 -1.46 4.18 11.13
C ILE A 82 -2.06 5.17 12.13
N ASN A 83 -3.27 5.65 11.86
CA ASN A 83 -3.92 6.59 12.77
C ASN A 83 -4.35 5.94 14.09
N ARG A 84 -4.43 6.76 15.14
CA ARG A 84 -4.79 6.26 16.48
C ARG A 84 -6.27 5.88 16.59
N SER A 85 -7.17 6.60 15.93
CA SER A 85 -8.62 6.41 16.07
C SER A 85 -9.09 5.08 15.49
N GLU A 86 -8.94 4.88 14.18
CA GLU A 86 -9.51 3.73 13.44
C GLU A 86 -8.46 2.67 13.08
N GLY A 87 -7.17 2.98 13.24
CA GLY A 87 -6.09 2.16 12.68
C GLY A 87 -6.05 2.22 11.16
N ASP A 88 -6.63 3.24 10.55
CA ASP A 88 -6.62 3.46 9.11
C ASP A 88 -5.21 3.94 8.69
N THR A 89 -4.81 3.58 7.47
CA THR A 89 -3.68 4.21 6.76
C THR A 89 -4.18 5.40 5.93
N PRO A 90 -3.31 6.26 5.36
CA PRO A 90 -3.73 7.32 4.45
C PRO A 90 -4.53 6.76 3.26
N LEU A 91 -4.14 5.60 2.74
CA LEU A 91 -4.88 4.91 1.66
C LEU A 91 -6.31 4.53 2.05
N HIS A 92 -6.54 4.08 3.30
CA HIS A 92 -7.91 3.87 3.80
C HIS A 92 -8.71 5.19 3.82
N SER A 93 -8.07 6.29 4.24
CA SER A 93 -8.71 7.60 4.33
C SER A 93 -9.11 8.13 2.94
N ALA A 94 -8.24 7.98 1.94
CA ALA A 94 -8.53 8.35 0.55
C ALA A 94 -9.71 7.54 -0.03
N ILE A 95 -9.77 6.23 0.25
CA ILE A 95 -10.88 5.38 -0.22
C ILE A 95 -12.20 5.77 0.44
N ARG A 96 -12.19 6.07 1.74
CA ARG A 96 -13.40 6.57 2.43
C ARG A 96 -13.87 7.90 1.85
N TRP A 97 -12.92 8.78 1.53
CA TRP A 97 -13.21 10.07 0.90
C TRP A 97 -13.90 9.86 -0.47
N ILE A 98 -13.30 9.12 -1.40
CA ILE A 98 -13.92 8.90 -2.73
C ILE A 98 -15.28 8.18 -2.66
N ASN A 99 -15.48 7.28 -1.69
CA ASN A 99 -16.78 6.64 -1.46
C ASN A 99 -17.86 7.63 -0.99
N SER A 100 -17.46 8.73 -0.33
CA SER A 100 -18.38 9.78 0.13
C SER A 100 -18.68 10.83 -0.95
N GLU A 101 -17.86 10.88 -2.00
CA GLU A 101 -17.99 11.81 -3.11
C GLU A 101 -18.99 11.31 -4.19
N PRO A 102 -19.57 12.23 -4.98
CA PRO A 102 -20.43 11.86 -6.11
C PRO A 102 -19.68 11.01 -7.15
N PRO A 103 -20.37 10.13 -7.91
CA PRO A 103 -19.74 9.31 -8.95
C PRO A 103 -18.94 10.09 -10.01
N ALA A 104 -19.24 11.38 -10.21
CA ALA A 104 -18.49 12.26 -11.10
C ALA A 104 -17.04 12.51 -10.67
N GLN A 105 -16.72 12.40 -9.37
CA GLN A 105 -15.38 12.56 -8.81
C GLN A 105 -14.55 11.27 -8.88
N ARG A 106 -15.15 10.15 -9.28
CA ARG A 106 -14.45 8.84 -9.31
C ARG A 106 -13.16 8.87 -10.12
N PRO A 107 -13.11 9.44 -11.35
CA PRO A 107 -11.86 9.47 -12.11
C PRO A 107 -10.74 10.20 -11.37
N PHE A 108 -11.07 11.30 -10.69
CA PHE A 108 -10.10 12.06 -9.91
C PHE A 108 -9.59 11.27 -8.70
N GLY A 109 -10.49 10.70 -7.89
CA GLY A 109 -10.03 9.92 -6.74
C GLY A 109 -9.38 8.58 -7.12
N ASN A 110 -9.72 8.02 -8.30
CA ASN A 110 -9.03 6.85 -8.85
C ASN A 110 -7.58 7.21 -9.20
N ALA A 111 -7.34 8.34 -9.86
CA ALA A 111 -5.99 8.84 -10.15
C ALA A 111 -5.21 9.18 -8.87
N LEU A 112 -5.88 9.73 -7.85
CA LEU A 112 -5.26 9.97 -6.55
C LEU A 112 -4.79 8.65 -5.91
N VAL A 113 -5.66 7.65 -5.85
CA VAL A 113 -5.30 6.34 -5.28
C VAL A 113 -4.19 5.67 -6.09
N GLU A 114 -4.22 5.77 -7.42
CA GLU A 114 -3.17 5.26 -8.30
C GLU A 114 -1.80 5.87 -7.95
N MET A 115 -1.71 7.20 -7.83
CA MET A 115 -0.48 7.88 -7.39
C MET A 115 -0.01 7.39 -6.00
N MET A 116 -0.92 7.27 -5.03
CA MET A 116 -0.56 6.79 -3.70
C MET A 116 0.01 5.36 -3.73
N LEU A 117 -0.53 4.50 -4.60
CA LEU A 117 -0.04 3.13 -4.79
C LEU A 117 1.34 3.11 -5.46
N GLU A 118 1.53 3.92 -6.50
CA GLU A 118 2.82 4.09 -7.19
C GLU A 118 3.92 4.59 -6.26
N ALA A 119 3.57 5.48 -5.31
CA ALA A 119 4.47 5.94 -4.25
C ALA A 119 4.74 4.88 -3.17
N GLY A 120 4.15 3.69 -3.26
CA GLY A 120 4.45 2.55 -2.40
C GLY A 120 3.45 2.32 -1.25
N SER A 121 2.28 2.98 -1.25
CA SER A 121 1.26 2.74 -0.21
C SER A 121 0.76 1.29 -0.23
N SER A 122 0.69 0.64 0.93
CA SER A 122 0.35 -0.76 1.03
C SER A 122 -1.16 -1.02 1.02
N THR A 123 -1.60 -1.90 0.11
CA THR A 123 -2.99 -2.38 0.03
C THR A 123 -3.30 -3.48 1.03
N ARG A 124 -2.30 -3.97 1.77
CA ARG A 124 -2.41 -5.17 2.62
C ARG A 124 -2.63 -4.85 4.10
N VAL A 125 -2.33 -3.62 4.53
CA VAL A 125 -2.50 -3.19 5.92
C VAL A 125 -3.98 -3.26 6.28
N LYS A 126 -4.27 -3.76 7.47
CA LYS A 126 -5.63 -3.88 8.00
C LYS A 126 -5.85 -2.88 9.12
N ASN A 127 -6.98 -2.20 9.08
CA ASN A 127 -7.38 -1.31 10.16
C ASN A 127 -7.90 -2.07 11.40
N LYS A 128 -8.37 -1.35 12.43
CA LYS A 128 -8.93 -1.98 13.64
C LYS A 128 -10.16 -2.83 13.37
N ALA A 129 -10.93 -2.52 12.32
CA ALA A 129 -12.04 -3.35 11.84
C ALA A 129 -11.58 -4.60 11.06
N ARG A 130 -10.26 -4.81 10.92
CA ARG A 130 -9.60 -5.87 10.14
C ARG A 130 -9.90 -5.81 8.64
N LEU A 131 -10.26 -4.63 8.14
CA LEU A 131 -10.54 -4.39 6.73
C LEU A 131 -9.30 -3.84 6.06
N THR A 132 -9.03 -4.26 4.83
CA THR A 132 -8.00 -3.67 3.97
C THR A 132 -8.58 -2.49 3.16
N PRO A 133 -7.74 -1.62 2.58
CA PRO A 133 -8.19 -0.54 1.70
C PRO A 133 -9.10 -1.07 0.58
N TYR A 134 -8.70 -2.16 -0.09
CA TYR A 134 -9.49 -2.81 -1.15
C TYR A 134 -10.90 -3.22 -0.68
N GLN A 135 -11.04 -3.70 0.55
CA GLN A 135 -12.33 -4.12 1.10
C GLN A 135 -13.26 -2.94 1.41
N LEU A 136 -12.72 -1.73 1.58
CA LEU A 136 -13.51 -0.52 1.78
C LEU A 136 -14.03 0.08 0.47
N VAL A 137 -13.48 -0.26 -0.69
CA VAL A 137 -13.89 0.31 -1.98
C VAL A 137 -15.35 0.00 -2.29
N ASP A 138 -16.12 1.03 -2.68
CA ASP A 138 -17.49 0.90 -3.18
C ASP A 138 -17.55 -0.19 -4.28
N PRO A 139 -18.38 -1.24 -4.13
CA PRO A 139 -18.53 -2.29 -5.14
C PRO A 139 -18.91 -1.78 -6.54
N THR A 140 -19.55 -0.61 -6.62
CA THR A 140 -19.96 0.00 -7.89
C THR A 140 -18.85 0.81 -8.56
N ASN A 141 -17.74 1.08 -7.87
CA ASN A 141 -16.54 1.67 -8.46
C ASN A 141 -15.60 0.53 -8.93
N THR A 142 -15.97 -0.10 -10.03
CA THR A 142 -15.20 -1.23 -10.59
C THR A 142 -13.80 -0.83 -11.02
N GLU A 143 -13.63 0.40 -11.52
CA GLU A 143 -12.35 0.93 -11.97
C GLU A 143 -11.33 1.03 -10.80
N LEU A 144 -11.73 1.55 -9.65
CA LEU A 144 -10.85 1.62 -8.47
C LEU A 144 -10.42 0.23 -7.99
N ARG A 145 -11.35 -0.74 -8.04
CA ARG A 145 -11.05 -2.13 -7.68
C ARG A 145 -10.04 -2.73 -8.64
N GLU A 146 -10.18 -2.46 -9.93
CA GLU A 146 -9.22 -2.92 -10.94
C GLU A 146 -7.85 -2.29 -10.76
N ILE A 147 -7.74 -0.99 -10.45
CA ILE A 147 -6.47 -0.31 -10.18
C ILE A 147 -5.73 -1.01 -9.03
N ILE A 148 -6.42 -1.20 -7.89
CA ILE A 148 -5.82 -1.85 -6.72
C ILE A 148 -5.41 -3.30 -7.03
N GLN A 149 -6.25 -4.06 -7.72
CA GLN A 149 -5.93 -5.45 -8.10
C GLN A 149 -4.73 -5.53 -9.05
N LYS A 150 -4.65 -4.66 -10.06
CA LYS A 150 -3.52 -4.58 -10.99
C LYS A 150 -2.23 -4.27 -10.24
N HIS A 151 -2.28 -3.32 -9.31
CA HIS A 151 -1.13 -2.98 -8.46
C HIS A 151 -0.71 -4.17 -7.56
N GLU A 152 -1.66 -4.88 -6.94
CA GLU A 152 -1.36 -6.07 -6.14
C GLU A 152 -0.72 -7.20 -6.94
N TYR A 153 -1.15 -7.38 -8.19
CA TYR A 153 -0.57 -8.36 -9.11
C TYR A 153 0.85 -7.95 -9.51
N ALA A 154 1.06 -6.68 -9.88
CA ALA A 154 2.39 -6.16 -10.22
C ALA A 154 3.38 -6.32 -9.05
N ASN A 155 2.95 -6.02 -7.82
CA ASN A 155 3.81 -6.11 -6.64
C ASN A 155 4.14 -7.56 -6.24
N GLN A 156 3.22 -8.51 -6.47
CA GLN A 156 3.49 -9.94 -6.27
C GLN A 156 4.53 -10.46 -7.27
N ASN A 157 4.43 -10.05 -8.53
CA ASN A 157 5.34 -10.49 -9.58
C ASN A 157 6.72 -9.83 -9.48
N ALA A 158 6.79 -8.61 -8.94
CA ALA A 158 8.06 -7.93 -8.66
C ALA A 158 8.92 -8.69 -7.62
N GLY A 159 8.27 -9.43 -6.70
CA GLY A 159 8.95 -10.25 -5.69
C GLY A 159 9.48 -11.61 -6.18
N ASP A 160 9.18 -12.02 -7.41
CA ASP A 160 9.50 -13.36 -7.96
C ASP A 160 10.66 -13.34 -8.99
N PHE A 161 11.55 -12.34 -8.93
CA PHE A 161 12.83 -12.41 -9.64
C PHE A 161 13.89 -13.12 -8.79
N ILE A 162 13.86 -14.47 -8.78
CA ILE A 162 15.05 -15.25 -8.44
C ILE A 162 16.08 -14.99 -9.54
N ASN A 163 17.12 -14.23 -9.23
CA ASN A 163 18.29 -14.09 -10.09
C ASN A 163 19.01 -15.45 -10.16
N VAL A 164 18.65 -16.29 -11.14
CA VAL A 164 19.43 -17.49 -11.49
C VAL A 164 20.69 -17.05 -12.21
N ASN A 165 21.61 -16.39 -11.48
CA ASN A 165 22.95 -16.16 -11.98
C ASN A 165 23.79 -17.42 -11.77
N ASN A 166 23.91 -18.20 -12.84
CA ASN A 166 24.79 -19.35 -13.00
C ASN A 166 26.21 -19.06 -12.45
N SER A 167 26.51 -19.60 -11.28
CA SER A 167 27.88 -19.72 -10.75
C SER A 167 28.15 -21.19 -10.52
N ALA A 168 28.94 -21.80 -11.41
CA ALA A 168 29.50 -23.12 -11.18
C ALA A 168 30.38 -23.08 -9.92
N GLY A 169 30.05 -23.91 -8.92
CA GLY A 169 30.84 -24.05 -7.70
C GLY A 169 30.24 -25.08 -6.75
N HIS A 170 30.81 -26.29 -6.74
CA HIS A 170 30.45 -27.41 -5.88
C HIS A 170 30.51 -27.06 -4.38
N GLY A 171 29.44 -27.41 -3.66
CA GLY A 171 29.42 -27.49 -2.20
C GLY A 171 28.20 -28.31 -1.76
N GLY A 172 28.38 -29.62 -1.64
CA GLY A 172 27.30 -30.56 -1.34
C GLY A 172 26.68 -30.31 0.04
N ALA A 173 25.36 -30.12 0.05
CA ALA A 173 24.50 -30.38 1.18
C ALA A 173 23.39 -31.31 0.67
N VAL A 174 23.57 -32.60 0.94
CA VAL A 174 22.53 -33.62 0.81
C VAL A 174 21.41 -33.27 1.79
N LEU A 175 20.38 -32.60 1.30
CA LEU A 175 19.08 -32.55 1.96
C LEU A 175 18.42 -33.90 1.72
N ASP A 176 18.34 -34.67 2.80
CA ASP A 176 17.55 -35.88 2.93
C ASP A 176 16.08 -35.55 2.65
N VAL A 177 15.65 -35.82 1.42
CA VAL A 177 14.23 -35.78 1.04
C VAL A 177 13.62 -37.10 1.54
N PRO A 178 12.59 -37.08 2.39
CA PRO A 178 11.84 -38.29 2.69
C PRO A 178 11.29 -38.84 1.38
N ASP A 179 11.54 -40.12 1.12
CA ASP A 179 10.94 -40.92 0.06
C ASP A 179 9.43 -41.03 0.35
N ASP A 180 8.66 -40.00 -0.01
CA ASP A 180 7.21 -40.11 -0.14
C ASP A 180 6.95 -40.88 -1.43
N SER A 181 6.66 -42.17 -1.26
CA SER A 181 6.20 -43.07 -2.30
C SER A 181 4.94 -42.49 -2.96
N ASP A 182 5.14 -41.86 -4.11
CA ASP A 182 4.15 -41.23 -5.00
C ASP A 182 3.30 -42.31 -5.72
N ASP A 183 2.71 -43.22 -4.95
CA ASP A 183 1.95 -44.38 -5.42
C ASP A 183 0.43 -44.10 -5.51
N ASP A 184 -0.05 -42.94 -5.07
CA ASP A 184 -1.48 -42.58 -4.99
C ASP A 184 -1.91 -41.41 -5.90
N ALA A 185 -1.10 -41.03 -6.89
CA ALA A 185 -1.53 -40.05 -7.89
C ALA A 185 -2.69 -40.61 -8.73
N GLU A 186 -3.91 -40.05 -8.59
CA GLU A 186 -5.05 -40.42 -9.44
C GLU A 186 -4.92 -39.76 -10.83
N PHE A 187 -5.10 -40.54 -11.89
CA PHE A 187 -4.99 -40.08 -13.28
C PHE A 187 -6.10 -39.06 -13.61
N SER A 188 -5.73 -37.78 -13.74
CA SER A 188 -6.63 -36.66 -14.01
C SER A 188 -6.90 -36.40 -15.51
N GLY A 189 -6.41 -37.24 -16.43
CA GLY A 189 -6.62 -37.08 -17.86
C GLY A 189 -8.04 -37.48 -18.30
N SER A 190 -8.66 -36.66 -19.14
CA SER A 190 -9.98 -36.94 -19.73
C SER A 190 -9.89 -37.75 -21.03
N ASP A 191 -8.68 -38.02 -21.53
CA ASP A 191 -8.43 -38.69 -22.80
C ASP A 191 -8.01 -40.16 -22.61
N GLU A 192 -8.51 -41.05 -23.46
CA GLU A 192 -8.33 -42.51 -23.35
C GLU A 192 -6.91 -42.95 -23.76
N GLU A 193 -6.25 -42.23 -24.67
CA GLU A 193 -4.86 -42.52 -25.08
C GLU A 193 -3.88 -42.18 -23.95
N GLU A 194 -4.08 -41.05 -23.26
CA GLU A 194 -3.25 -40.64 -22.13
C GLU A 194 -3.39 -41.61 -20.93
N ARG A 195 -4.58 -42.19 -20.72
CA ARG A 195 -4.83 -43.18 -19.66
C ARG A 195 -4.00 -44.44 -19.88
N ALA A 196 -3.96 -44.93 -21.12
CA ALA A 196 -3.23 -46.13 -21.47
C ALA A 196 -1.70 -45.96 -21.34
N GLU A 197 -1.18 -44.76 -21.59
CA GLU A 197 0.23 -44.45 -21.38
C GLU A 197 0.58 -44.31 -19.90
N TRP A 198 -0.30 -43.71 -19.11
CA TRP A 198 -0.12 -43.58 -17.67
C TRP A 198 -0.09 -44.95 -16.96
N GLU A 199 -1.01 -45.85 -17.29
CA GLU A 199 -1.03 -47.20 -16.72
C GLU A 199 0.22 -48.01 -17.08
N ARG A 200 0.74 -47.87 -18.31
CA ARG A 200 2.00 -48.53 -18.72
C ARG A 200 3.18 -48.05 -17.89
N ARG A 201 3.33 -46.74 -17.71
CA ARG A 201 4.42 -46.15 -16.92
C ARG A 201 4.32 -46.53 -15.44
N ARG A 202 3.12 -46.58 -14.87
CA ARG A 202 2.92 -47.02 -13.48
C ARG A 202 3.32 -48.48 -13.29
N LYS A 203 2.94 -49.35 -14.23
CA LYS A 203 3.27 -50.78 -14.18
C LYS A 203 4.76 -51.08 -14.38
N GLU A 204 5.49 -50.23 -15.12
CA GLU A 204 6.94 -50.31 -15.23
C GLU A 204 7.65 -49.86 -13.95
N ARG A 205 7.13 -48.83 -13.27
CA ARG A 205 7.67 -48.37 -11.99
C ARG A 205 7.47 -49.40 -10.87
N GLN A 206 6.35 -50.11 -10.85
CA GLN A 206 6.07 -51.18 -9.87
C GLN A 206 6.86 -52.48 -10.09
N ARG A 207 7.55 -52.64 -11.23
CA ARG A 207 8.37 -53.84 -11.54
C ARG A 207 9.86 -53.64 -11.29
N LYS A 208 10.29 -52.45 -10.88
CA LYS A 208 11.68 -52.11 -10.58
C LYS A 208 11.89 -52.08 -9.07
#